data_AF-A0A395N4X5-F1
#
_entry.id   AF-A0A395N4X5-F1
#
_cell.length_a   1.000
_cell.length_b   1.000
_cell.length_c   1.000
_cell.angle_alpha   90.00
_cell.angle_beta   90.00
_cell.angle_gamma   90.00
#
_symmetry.space_group_name_H-M   'P 1'
#
loop_
_entity.id
_entity.type
_entity.pdbx_description
1 polymer ?
#
loop_
_entity_poly.entity_id
_entity_poly.type
_entity_poly.pdbx_seq_one_letter_code
_entity_poly.pdbx_strand_id
1 'polypeptide(L)'
;MNRGYRGHFPSDRPGTEGSKAPPLGDIVERISRDDLSGKDVRAEIQNVKFVASYNWVSSSSPKIIIPGQPPKWTPLKGSKRLPGDSGDYYRDMNAAFYPKHPMEPAIVSVMKMHPEPMPVSIFGCGSSIGNLLRFARGVDLDNCFRILVEKIGNTVHFIRRENAPDETIKGIHGFGHTFPEAYTTWDPSVKRSKSHQRILSYQFGGFDLLVRFEGDGYLPEASEKSSVRSFKGDDLDQIQDLGVSEPPPNTTGQLVVSEGGEVIPQTSIFDLKTRSARTRHKDHLGEQLPRLWISQMTNFLLAYHERGLFQEKDIEIKNIKSDVEEWQDLNQPSLNRLAALFHRILDSARASKDGKLEIVWSGYGSLEIRQQLPDAGEALSASVKKQWEAWLGAGVNEADAGDSERWEDFMATLSDSDEQSDYAACDVECGYCGKCT
;
A
#
# COMPACT_ATOMS: atom_id res chain seq x y z
N MET A 1 -25.26 -40.14 45.18
CA MET A 1 -24.09 -40.49 44.33
C MET A 1 -23.97 -39.45 43.24
N ASN A 2 -23.17 -38.40 43.50
CA ASN A 2 -22.87 -37.31 42.57
C ASN A 2 -21.38 -37.43 42.22
N ARG A 3 -21.04 -37.55 40.94
CA ARG A 3 -19.65 -37.38 40.45
C ARG A 3 -19.63 -36.17 39.53
N GLY A 4 -19.06 -35.08 40.04
CA GLY A 4 -18.84 -33.84 39.29
C GLY A 4 -17.68 -33.99 38.31
N TYR A 5 -17.92 -33.54 37.08
CA TYR A 5 -16.90 -33.30 36.07
C TYR A 5 -16.16 -32.00 36.39
N ARG A 6 -14.87 -32.10 36.73
CA ARG A 6 -13.96 -30.95 36.78
C ARG A 6 -13.55 -30.61 35.36
N GLY A 7 -13.99 -29.45 34.88
CA GLY A 7 -13.48 -28.85 33.64
C GLY A 7 -12.01 -28.47 33.82
N HIS A 8 -11.18 -28.99 32.92
CA HIS A 8 -9.78 -28.62 32.80
C HIS A 8 -9.72 -27.35 31.93
N PHE A 9 -9.51 -26.18 32.56
CA PHE A 9 -9.18 -24.96 31.84
C PHE A 9 -7.74 -25.07 31.35
N PRO A 10 -7.45 -24.87 30.05
CA PRO A 10 -6.07 -24.76 29.59
C PRO A 10 -5.44 -23.52 30.21
N SER A 11 -4.31 -23.71 30.86
CA SER A 11 -3.47 -22.67 31.46
C SER A 11 -3.14 -21.57 30.44
N ASP A 12 -3.19 -20.32 30.91
CA ASP A 12 -2.72 -19.13 30.23
C ASP A 12 -1.37 -19.39 29.54
N ARG A 13 -1.33 -19.20 28.22
CA ARG A 13 -0.07 -19.05 27.51
C ARG A 13 0.58 -17.75 27.99
N PRO A 14 1.90 -17.71 28.24
CA PRO A 14 2.58 -16.45 28.51
C PRO A 14 2.32 -15.50 27.34
N GLY A 15 1.69 -14.36 27.61
CA GLY A 15 1.52 -13.32 26.61
C GLY A 15 2.90 -12.86 26.15
N THR A 16 3.14 -12.87 24.85
CA THR A 16 4.27 -12.15 24.27
C THR A 16 4.11 -10.67 24.63
N GLU A 17 4.97 -10.19 25.55
CA GLU A 17 5.11 -8.77 25.83
C GLU A 17 5.23 -8.03 24.49
N GLY A 18 4.38 -7.02 24.27
CA GLY A 18 4.42 -6.26 23.03
C GLY A 18 5.77 -5.58 22.86
N SER A 19 6.25 -5.51 21.62
CA SER A 19 7.42 -4.70 21.29
C SER A 19 7.20 -3.27 21.79
N LYS A 20 8.17 -2.76 22.57
CA LYS A 20 8.09 -1.41 23.11
C LYS A 20 8.17 -0.41 21.96
N ALA A 21 7.29 0.59 21.96
CA ALA A 21 7.33 1.64 20.96
C ALA A 21 8.69 2.36 20.96
N PRO A 22 9.31 2.59 19.77
CA PRO A 22 10.53 3.37 19.67
C PRO A 22 10.38 4.77 20.26
N PRO A 23 11.46 5.43 20.71
CA PRO A 23 11.39 6.80 21.20
C PRO A 23 10.89 7.77 20.11
N LEU A 24 10.50 8.97 20.53
CA LEU A 24 9.99 10.03 19.66
C LEU A 24 10.95 11.22 19.73
N GLY A 25 11.32 11.76 18.57
CA GLY A 25 12.12 12.99 18.51
C GLY A 25 11.31 14.25 18.81
N ASP A 26 12.00 15.38 18.81
CA ASP A 26 11.39 16.69 19.02
C ASP A 26 10.41 17.03 17.89
N ILE A 27 9.34 17.75 18.25
CA ILE A 27 8.29 18.12 17.32
C ILE A 27 8.79 19.28 16.44
N VAL A 28 8.67 19.07 15.12
CA VAL A 28 8.96 20.07 14.09
C VAL A 28 7.68 20.83 13.74
N GLU A 29 6.57 20.12 13.57
CA GLU A 29 5.30 20.70 13.15
C GLU A 29 4.11 19.91 13.70
N ARG A 30 2.98 20.59 13.91
CA ARG A 30 1.68 19.96 14.18
C ARG A 30 0.69 20.35 13.10
N ILE A 31 0.00 19.37 12.57
CA ILE A 31 -0.98 19.51 11.49
C ILE A 31 -2.31 18.98 11.99
N SER A 32 -3.29 19.87 12.15
CA SER A 32 -4.69 19.47 12.33
C SER A 32 -5.35 19.25 10.96
N ARG A 33 -6.49 18.55 10.93
CA ARG A 33 -7.27 18.40 9.69
C ARG A 33 -7.87 19.73 9.22
N ASP A 34 -8.07 20.66 10.13
CA ASP A 34 -8.65 21.97 9.82
C ASP A 34 -7.61 22.87 9.13
N ASP A 35 -6.32 22.68 9.44
CA ASP A 35 -5.19 23.32 8.73
C ASP A 35 -5.05 22.83 7.28
N LEU A 36 -5.70 21.71 6.94
CA LEU A 36 -5.66 21.07 5.62
C LEU A 36 -6.85 21.45 4.76
N SER A 37 -7.55 22.55 5.05
CA SER A 37 -8.66 23.02 4.22
C SER A 37 -8.21 23.15 2.76
N GLY A 38 -8.65 22.22 1.92
CA GLY A 38 -8.36 22.25 0.50
C GLY A 38 -9.11 23.39 -0.18
N LYS A 39 -8.59 23.84 -1.31
CA LYS A 39 -9.39 24.52 -2.32
C LYS A 39 -10.30 23.48 -2.99
N ASP A 40 -11.46 23.88 -3.53
CA ASP A 40 -12.42 23.00 -4.22
C ASP A 40 -11.91 22.53 -5.59
N VAL A 41 -10.72 21.93 -5.60
CA VAL A 41 -10.12 21.34 -6.80
C VAL A 41 -10.44 19.85 -6.82
N ARG A 42 -10.54 19.28 -8.01
CA ARG A 42 -10.75 17.85 -8.14
C ARG A 42 -9.41 17.12 -7.97
N ALA A 43 -9.25 16.37 -6.88
CA ALA A 43 -8.09 15.53 -6.61
C ALA A 43 -8.38 14.08 -7.03
N GLU A 44 -7.70 13.62 -8.07
CA GLU A 44 -7.92 12.31 -8.68
C GLU A 44 -6.62 11.56 -8.91
N ILE A 45 -6.71 10.23 -8.91
CA ILE A 45 -5.64 9.40 -9.46
C ILE A 45 -5.78 9.37 -10.99
N GLN A 46 -4.69 9.73 -11.68
CA GLN A 46 -4.62 9.73 -13.13
C GLN A 46 -3.33 9.05 -13.63
N ASN A 47 -3.28 8.71 -14.92
CA ASN A 47 -2.07 8.21 -15.59
C ASN A 47 -1.43 6.98 -14.93
N VAL A 48 -2.26 6.05 -14.45
CA VAL A 48 -1.82 4.81 -13.78
C VAL A 48 -1.02 3.92 -14.73
N LYS A 49 0.19 3.56 -14.33
CA LYS A 49 1.11 2.69 -15.06
C LYS A 49 1.71 1.66 -14.12
N PHE A 50 1.80 0.41 -14.58
CA PHE A 50 2.62 -0.60 -13.93
C PHE A 50 4.11 -0.30 -14.17
N VAL A 51 4.92 -0.30 -13.11
CA VAL A 51 6.36 0.01 -13.19
C VAL A 51 7.21 -1.23 -12.94
N ALA A 52 6.96 -1.90 -11.81
CA ALA A 52 7.76 -3.04 -11.40
C ALA A 52 7.00 -3.99 -10.47
N SER A 53 7.53 -5.19 -10.29
CA SER A 53 7.06 -6.14 -9.30
C SER A 53 8.19 -7.03 -8.80
N TYR A 54 7.96 -7.67 -7.66
CA TYR A 54 8.85 -8.68 -7.13
C TYR A 54 8.11 -9.64 -6.18
N ASN A 55 8.62 -10.85 -6.03
CA ASN A 55 8.21 -11.73 -4.93
C ASN A 55 9.25 -11.74 -3.81
N TRP A 56 8.79 -11.80 -2.57
CA TRP A 56 9.62 -12.28 -1.47
C TRP A 56 9.69 -13.80 -1.49
N VAL A 57 10.89 -14.36 -1.28
CA VAL A 57 11.10 -15.81 -1.24
C VAL A 57 11.51 -16.25 0.15
N SER A 58 10.99 -17.39 0.59
CA SER A 58 11.47 -18.06 1.81
C SER A 58 12.93 -18.50 1.64
N SER A 59 13.87 -17.85 2.32
CA SER A 59 15.30 -18.12 2.21
C SER A 59 16.06 -17.78 3.48
N SER A 60 17.29 -18.30 3.59
CA SER A 60 18.23 -18.03 4.69
C SER A 60 18.96 -16.68 4.55
N SER A 61 18.62 -15.88 3.55
CA SER A 61 19.03 -14.48 3.40
C SER A 61 17.89 -13.70 2.75
N PRO A 62 17.86 -12.35 2.85
CA PRO A 62 16.85 -11.56 2.14
C PRO A 62 16.93 -11.84 0.65
N LYS A 63 15.87 -12.41 0.06
CA LYS A 63 15.86 -12.83 -1.35
C LYS A 63 14.55 -12.45 -2.03
N ILE A 64 14.67 -11.85 -3.22
CA ILE A 64 13.54 -11.54 -4.09
C ILE A 64 13.70 -12.13 -5.49
N ILE A 65 12.56 -12.32 -6.17
CA ILE A 65 12.50 -12.66 -7.60
C ILE A 65 11.89 -11.48 -8.36
N ILE A 66 12.53 -11.06 -9.46
CA ILE A 66 12.07 -9.99 -10.35
C ILE A 66 11.87 -10.56 -11.78
N PRO A 67 10.75 -10.27 -12.47
CA PRO A 67 9.59 -9.49 -12.00
C PRO A 67 8.78 -10.23 -10.93
N GLY A 68 9.03 -11.54 -10.75
CA GLY A 68 8.15 -12.38 -9.98
C GLY A 68 6.79 -12.55 -10.67
N GLN A 69 5.87 -13.20 -9.99
CA GLN A 69 4.50 -13.42 -10.44
C GLN A 69 3.59 -13.64 -9.21
N PRO A 70 2.37 -13.06 -9.17
CA PRO A 70 1.39 -13.39 -8.13
C PRO A 70 0.84 -14.81 -8.34
N PRO A 71 0.28 -15.45 -7.31
CA PRO A 71 -0.26 -16.79 -7.47
C PRO A 71 -1.53 -16.76 -8.33
N LYS A 72 -1.70 -17.78 -9.18
CA LYS A 72 -2.85 -17.92 -10.06
C LYS A 72 -4.08 -18.31 -9.25
N TRP A 73 -5.24 -17.72 -9.52
CA TRP A 73 -6.52 -18.21 -8.99
C TRP A 73 -6.79 -19.64 -9.48
N THR A 74 -6.84 -20.57 -8.54
CA THR A 74 -7.04 -22.01 -8.78
C THR A 74 -8.00 -22.56 -7.74
N PRO A 75 -9.30 -22.26 -7.84
CA PRO A 75 -10.26 -22.60 -6.82
C PRO A 75 -10.39 -24.11 -6.65
N LEU A 76 -10.59 -24.54 -5.40
CA LEU A 76 -10.84 -25.94 -5.11
C LEU A 76 -12.19 -26.39 -5.68
N LYS A 77 -12.24 -27.62 -6.19
CA LYS A 77 -13.50 -28.25 -6.60
C LYS A 77 -14.25 -28.77 -5.37
N GLY A 78 -15.52 -28.38 -5.24
CA GLY A 78 -16.39 -28.79 -4.14
C GLY A 78 -16.14 -28.05 -2.83
N SER A 79 -16.87 -28.42 -1.78
CA SER A 79 -16.78 -27.76 -0.48
C SER A 79 -15.67 -28.38 0.39
N LYS A 80 -14.64 -27.59 0.74
CA LYS A 80 -13.60 -28.00 1.69
C LYS A 80 -13.65 -27.11 2.93
N ARG A 81 -13.58 -27.73 4.11
CA ARG A 81 -13.37 -27.01 5.37
C ARG A 81 -11.87 -26.79 5.56
N LEU A 82 -11.45 -25.53 5.62
CA LEU A 82 -10.07 -25.16 5.88
C LEU A 82 -9.81 -25.06 7.40
N PRO A 83 -8.57 -25.33 7.86
CA PRO A 83 -8.16 -24.93 9.20
C PRO A 83 -8.15 -23.40 9.30
N GLY A 84 -8.38 -22.87 10.49
CA GLY A 84 -8.19 -21.44 10.73
C GLY A 84 -6.72 -21.05 10.70
N ASP A 85 -6.45 -19.79 10.43
CA ASP A 85 -5.10 -19.24 10.45
C ASP A 85 -4.43 -19.46 11.83
N SER A 86 -3.20 -19.95 11.83
CA SER A 86 -2.48 -20.32 13.05
C SER A 86 -0.99 -19.96 13.03
N GLY A 87 -0.54 -19.21 12.01
CA GLY A 87 0.85 -18.78 11.86
C GLY A 87 1.12 -17.39 12.45
N ASP A 88 2.40 -17.04 12.51
CA ASP A 88 2.87 -15.69 12.79
C ASP A 88 2.90 -14.89 11.48
N TYR A 89 2.03 -13.90 11.36
CA TYR A 89 1.93 -13.06 10.17
C TYR A 89 2.42 -11.66 10.47
N TYR A 90 3.45 -11.22 9.75
CA TYR A 90 4.10 -9.94 9.96
C TYR A 90 3.23 -8.77 9.50
N ARG A 91 3.27 -7.67 10.26
CA ARG A 91 2.61 -6.40 9.87
C ARG A 91 3.22 -5.82 8.59
N ASP A 92 4.53 -5.94 8.40
CA ASP A 92 5.24 -5.55 7.18
C ASP A 92 6.28 -6.62 6.81
N MET A 93 5.99 -7.40 5.77
CA MET A 93 6.94 -8.39 5.26
C MET A 93 8.27 -7.77 4.81
N ASN A 94 8.28 -6.54 4.31
CA ASN A 94 9.53 -5.96 3.83
C ASN A 94 10.47 -5.62 4.98
N ALA A 95 9.92 -5.09 6.08
CA ALA A 95 10.67 -4.89 7.31
C ALA A 95 11.04 -6.22 7.98
N ALA A 96 10.17 -7.24 7.96
CA ALA A 96 10.48 -8.52 8.58
C ALA A 96 11.58 -9.29 7.83
N PHE A 97 11.56 -9.25 6.49
CA PHE A 97 12.51 -9.99 5.66
C PHE A 97 13.79 -9.19 5.38
N TYR A 98 13.75 -7.86 5.40
CA TYR A 98 14.94 -7.03 5.26
C TYR A 98 14.91 -5.77 6.16
N PRO A 99 15.03 -5.95 7.49
CA PRO A 99 14.81 -4.88 8.47
C PRO A 99 15.78 -3.72 8.34
N LYS A 100 17.00 -3.99 7.86
CA LYS A 100 18.02 -2.96 7.67
C LYS A 100 17.63 -1.97 6.58
N HIS A 101 17.03 -2.45 5.49
CA HIS A 101 16.76 -1.65 4.28
C HIS A 101 15.40 -2.03 3.65
N PRO A 102 14.27 -1.75 4.33
CA PRO A 102 12.94 -2.27 3.96
C PRO A 102 12.38 -1.72 2.63
N MET A 103 12.96 -0.67 2.07
CA MET A 103 12.58 -0.12 0.76
C MET A 103 13.44 -0.64 -0.40
N GLU A 104 14.63 -1.16 -0.09
CA GLU A 104 15.62 -1.57 -1.09
C GLU A 104 15.07 -2.57 -2.13
N PRO A 105 14.27 -3.59 -1.77
CA PRO A 105 13.67 -4.51 -2.74
C PRO A 105 12.81 -3.82 -3.80
N ALA A 106 12.02 -2.83 -3.38
CA ALA A 106 11.14 -2.11 -4.30
C ALA A 106 11.96 -1.22 -5.24
N ILE A 107 12.94 -0.48 -4.72
CA ILE A 107 13.82 0.38 -5.52
C ILE A 107 14.66 -0.43 -6.51
N VAL A 108 15.26 -1.54 -6.08
CA VAL A 108 16.02 -2.42 -6.97
C VAL A 108 15.13 -3.00 -8.07
N SER A 109 13.87 -3.34 -7.75
CA SER A 109 12.91 -3.81 -8.76
C SER A 109 12.54 -2.74 -9.79
N VAL A 110 12.37 -1.48 -9.36
CA VAL A 110 12.11 -0.35 -10.25
C VAL A 110 13.29 -0.13 -11.19
N MET A 111 14.51 0.05 -10.66
CA MET A 111 15.69 0.30 -11.50
C MET A 111 15.98 -0.86 -12.46
N LYS A 112 15.68 -2.11 -12.07
CA LYS A 112 15.90 -3.29 -12.93
C LYS A 112 14.86 -3.40 -14.05
N MET A 113 13.59 -3.17 -13.77
CA MET A 113 12.51 -3.33 -14.75
C MET A 113 12.25 -2.07 -15.58
N HIS A 114 12.62 -0.91 -15.05
CA HIS A 114 12.42 0.39 -15.65
C HIS A 114 13.75 1.17 -15.59
N PRO A 115 14.75 0.82 -16.42
CA PRO A 115 16.07 1.43 -16.39
C PRO A 115 16.04 2.91 -16.78
N GLU A 116 15.07 3.31 -17.61
CA GLU A 116 14.82 4.71 -17.94
C GLU A 116 14.24 5.44 -16.72
N PRO A 117 14.83 6.54 -16.28
CA PRO A 117 14.28 7.37 -15.23
C PRO A 117 12.87 7.89 -15.51
N MET A 118 12.14 8.23 -14.44
CA MET A 118 10.88 8.96 -14.53
C MET A 118 10.72 9.94 -13.36
N PRO A 119 9.85 10.96 -13.49
CA PRO A 119 9.53 11.86 -12.38
C PRO A 119 8.91 11.10 -11.21
N VAL A 120 9.40 11.38 -10.00
CA VAL A 120 8.84 10.83 -8.75
C VAL A 120 8.91 11.90 -7.65
N SER A 121 7.77 12.41 -7.22
CA SER A 121 7.69 13.31 -6.06
C SER A 121 7.60 12.50 -4.76
N ILE A 122 6.83 11.40 -4.75
CA ILE A 122 6.56 10.59 -3.55
C ILE A 122 6.72 9.10 -3.84
N PHE A 123 7.43 8.37 -2.99
CA PHE A 123 7.43 6.90 -2.99
C PHE A 123 6.95 6.36 -1.63
N GLY A 124 5.76 5.75 -1.61
CA GLY A 124 5.25 5.05 -0.42
C GLY A 124 4.74 3.65 -0.72
N CYS A 125 4.25 2.99 0.34
CA CYS A 125 3.41 1.81 0.18
C CYS A 125 1.94 2.14 0.45
N GLY A 126 1.04 1.29 -0.02
CA GLY A 126 -0.41 1.48 0.14
C GLY A 126 -0.85 1.62 1.60
N SER A 127 -0.12 1.01 2.54
CA SER A 127 -0.38 1.17 3.98
C SER A 127 0.00 2.56 4.49
N SER A 128 1.19 3.08 4.13
CA SER A 128 1.63 4.43 4.53
C SER A 128 0.68 5.50 3.98
N ILE A 129 0.33 5.41 2.69
CA ILE A 129 -0.62 6.32 2.05
C ILE A 129 -2.02 6.15 2.65
N GLY A 130 -2.44 4.91 2.90
CA GLY A 130 -3.74 4.59 3.52
C GLY A 130 -3.89 5.16 4.93
N ASN A 131 -2.82 5.16 5.72
CA ASN A 131 -2.82 5.78 7.06
C ASN A 131 -2.97 7.30 6.99
N LEU A 132 -2.29 7.96 6.05
CA LEU A 132 -2.42 9.40 5.82
C LEU A 132 -3.82 9.75 5.29
N LEU A 133 -4.35 8.95 4.36
CA LEU A 133 -5.72 9.10 3.85
C LEU A 133 -6.75 8.91 4.97
N ARG A 134 -6.55 7.92 5.86
CA ARG A 134 -7.41 7.70 7.03
C ARG A 134 -7.43 8.93 7.94
N PHE A 135 -6.27 9.51 8.23
CA PHE A 135 -6.19 10.77 8.96
C PHE A 135 -6.93 11.89 8.24
N ALA A 136 -6.70 12.09 6.93
CA ALA A 136 -7.36 13.14 6.14
C ALA A 136 -8.90 12.99 6.10
N ARG A 137 -9.40 11.75 6.08
CA ARG A 137 -10.84 11.42 6.11
C ARG A 137 -11.47 11.57 7.49
N GLY A 138 -10.68 11.57 8.57
CA GLY A 138 -11.21 11.63 9.92
C GLY A 138 -11.91 10.34 10.37
N VAL A 139 -11.56 9.19 9.79
CA VAL A 139 -12.15 7.87 10.13
C VAL A 139 -11.15 7.01 10.88
N ASP A 140 -11.62 6.08 11.71
CA ASP A 140 -10.79 5.09 12.41
C ASP A 140 -9.57 5.70 13.13
N LEU A 141 -9.80 6.87 13.73
CA LEU A 141 -8.77 7.76 14.26
C LEU A 141 -8.10 7.23 15.53
N ASP A 142 -8.68 6.22 16.19
CA ASP A 142 -8.07 5.50 17.30
C ASP A 142 -6.86 4.66 16.89
N ASN A 143 -6.71 4.38 15.59
CA ASN A 143 -5.57 3.64 15.07
C ASN A 143 -4.34 4.52 14.90
N CYS A 144 -3.45 4.49 15.88
CA CYS A 144 -2.14 5.13 15.82
C CYS A 144 -1.28 4.59 14.67
N PHE A 145 -0.42 5.45 14.12
CA PHE A 145 0.58 5.03 13.14
C PHE A 145 1.82 5.93 13.18
N ARG A 146 2.93 5.38 12.69
CA ARG A 146 4.18 6.11 12.51
C ARG A 146 4.74 5.83 11.11
N ILE A 147 5.29 6.86 10.47
CA ILE A 147 5.88 6.79 9.13
C ILE A 147 7.19 7.55 9.17
N LEU A 148 8.31 6.90 8.84
CA LEU A 148 9.55 7.62 8.58
C LEU A 148 9.45 8.29 7.21
N VAL A 149 10.01 9.49 7.14
CA VAL A 149 10.11 10.28 5.92
C VAL A 149 11.59 10.44 5.59
N GLU A 150 11.98 10.12 4.37
CA GLU A 150 13.35 10.29 3.88
C GLU A 150 13.37 10.92 2.49
N LYS A 151 14.04 12.06 2.35
CA LYS A 151 14.28 12.73 1.07
C LYS A 151 15.55 12.19 0.41
N ILE A 152 15.45 11.76 -0.84
CA ILE A 152 16.58 11.34 -1.69
C ILE A 152 16.42 12.04 -3.03
N GLY A 153 17.40 12.86 -3.43
CA GLY A 153 17.19 13.82 -4.52
C GLY A 153 16.02 14.75 -4.18
N ASN A 154 15.04 14.87 -5.08
CA ASN A 154 13.80 15.61 -4.85
C ASN A 154 12.63 14.75 -4.37
N THR A 155 12.81 13.42 -4.33
CA THR A 155 11.75 12.46 -3.99
C THR A 155 11.66 12.25 -2.49
N VAL A 156 10.44 12.26 -1.96
CA VAL A 156 10.15 11.95 -0.55
C VAL A 156 9.64 10.52 -0.41
N HIS A 157 10.26 9.75 0.48
CA HIS A 157 9.96 8.35 0.70
C HIS A 157 9.19 8.16 2.02
N PHE A 158 8.09 7.39 1.99
CA PHE A 158 7.27 7.05 3.16
C PHE A 158 7.50 5.60 3.59
N ILE A 159 8.27 5.42 4.66
CA ILE A 159 8.66 4.11 5.19
C ILE A 159 7.82 3.80 6.43
N ARG A 160 7.23 2.61 6.49
CA ARG A 160 6.46 2.18 7.66
C ARG A 160 7.37 2.09 8.89
N ARG A 161 6.88 2.58 10.04
CA ARG A 161 7.56 2.46 11.33
C ARG A 161 6.68 1.69 12.31
N GLU A 162 6.75 0.37 12.24
CA GLU A 162 6.20 -0.51 13.28
C GLU A 162 7.08 -0.46 14.53
N ASN A 163 6.62 -1.03 15.66
CA ASN A 163 7.40 -0.99 16.89
C ASN A 163 8.63 -1.90 16.81
N ALA A 164 8.53 -2.97 16.02
CA ALA A 164 9.64 -3.84 15.67
C ALA A 164 9.50 -4.31 14.21
N PRO A 165 10.60 -4.58 13.49
CA PRO A 165 10.53 -5.03 12.10
C PRO A 165 9.79 -6.37 11.90
N ASP A 166 9.87 -7.25 12.91
CA ASP A 166 9.22 -8.56 12.96
C ASP A 166 7.88 -8.51 13.71
N GLU A 167 7.29 -7.33 13.93
CA GLU A 167 6.01 -7.21 14.62
C GLU A 167 4.92 -8.00 13.89
N THR A 168 4.28 -8.92 14.62
CA THR A 168 3.20 -9.77 14.09
C THR A 168 1.83 -9.21 14.40
N ILE A 169 0.85 -9.58 13.58
CA ILE A 169 -0.56 -9.30 13.85
C ILE A 169 -0.98 -10.18 15.04
N LYS A 170 -1.53 -9.57 16.10
CA LYS A 170 -1.97 -10.30 17.29
C LYS A 170 -3.40 -10.80 17.13
N GLY A 171 -3.73 -11.93 17.76
CA GLY A 171 -5.10 -12.44 17.84
C GLY A 171 -5.69 -12.82 16.49
N ILE A 172 -4.86 -13.39 15.60
CA ILE A 172 -5.28 -13.74 14.25
C ILE A 172 -6.32 -14.85 14.34
N HIS A 173 -7.51 -14.51 13.86
CA HIS A 173 -8.66 -15.37 13.80
C HIS A 173 -9.29 -15.19 12.43
N GLY A 174 -9.47 -16.30 11.71
CA GLY A 174 -10.05 -16.25 10.38
C GLY A 174 -9.36 -17.21 9.44
N PHE A 175 -9.45 -16.87 8.15
CA PHE A 175 -8.99 -17.69 7.04
C PHE A 175 -8.35 -16.78 5.98
N GLY A 176 -7.78 -15.65 6.41
CA GLY A 176 -7.21 -14.62 5.52
C GLY A 176 -5.93 -15.08 4.85
N HIS A 177 -5.25 -16.09 5.39
CA HIS A 177 -4.01 -16.64 4.83
C HIS A 177 -4.20 -18.06 4.31
N THR A 178 -4.83 -18.92 5.11
CA THR A 178 -5.12 -20.32 4.72
C THR A 178 -6.02 -20.44 3.49
N PHE A 179 -6.95 -19.50 3.26
CA PHE A 179 -7.79 -19.52 2.06
C PHE A 179 -7.00 -19.19 0.78
N PRO A 180 -6.26 -18.06 0.69
CA PRO A 180 -5.38 -17.81 -0.46
C PRO A 180 -4.42 -18.97 -0.75
N GLU A 181 -3.77 -19.53 0.27
CA GLU A 181 -2.85 -20.68 0.11
C GLU A 181 -3.54 -21.90 -0.51
N ALA A 182 -4.82 -22.14 -0.19
CA ALA A 182 -5.57 -23.28 -0.68
C ALA A 182 -6.27 -23.04 -2.03
N TYR A 183 -6.55 -21.78 -2.38
CA TYR A 183 -7.33 -21.40 -3.58
C TYR A 183 -6.50 -20.71 -4.66
N THR A 184 -5.19 -20.57 -4.45
CA THR A 184 -4.27 -20.05 -5.45
C THR A 184 -3.06 -20.98 -5.60
N THR A 185 -2.39 -20.92 -6.74
CA THR A 185 -1.21 -21.72 -7.03
C THR A 185 -0.08 -20.84 -7.54
N TRP A 186 1.08 -20.90 -6.90
CA TRP A 186 2.30 -20.29 -7.40
C TRP A 186 2.80 -21.01 -8.66
N ASP A 187 3.22 -20.24 -9.66
CA ASP A 187 3.92 -20.80 -10.82
C ASP A 187 5.23 -21.49 -10.40
N PRO A 188 5.67 -22.59 -11.05
CA PRO A 188 6.92 -23.27 -10.74
C PRO A 188 8.14 -22.34 -10.63
N SER A 189 8.22 -21.31 -11.48
CA SER A 189 9.34 -20.34 -11.50
C SER A 189 9.40 -19.45 -10.25
N VAL A 190 8.31 -19.36 -9.47
CA VAL A 190 8.19 -18.56 -8.24
C VAL A 190 7.63 -19.35 -7.06
N LYS A 191 7.71 -20.69 -7.08
CA LYS A 191 7.00 -21.59 -6.14
C LYS A 191 7.28 -21.34 -4.64
N ARG A 192 8.46 -20.80 -4.29
CA ARG A 192 8.86 -20.52 -2.89
C ARG A 192 8.49 -19.10 -2.41
N SER A 193 7.61 -18.43 -3.15
CA SER A 193 7.19 -17.07 -2.82
C SER A 193 6.33 -17.01 -1.56
N LYS A 194 6.46 -15.91 -0.83
CA LYS A 194 5.67 -15.59 0.37
C LYS A 194 4.68 -14.45 0.12
N SER A 195 5.01 -13.56 -0.81
CA SER A 195 4.12 -12.50 -1.27
C SER A 195 4.51 -12.03 -2.65
N HIS A 196 3.61 -11.29 -3.30
CA HIS A 196 3.88 -10.60 -4.55
C HIS A 196 3.62 -9.11 -4.39
N GLN A 197 4.67 -8.32 -4.53
CA GLN A 197 4.65 -6.87 -4.42
C GLN A 197 4.64 -6.26 -5.82
N ARG A 198 3.85 -5.21 -6.01
CA ARG A 198 3.74 -4.45 -7.26
C ARG A 198 3.97 -2.99 -6.97
N ILE A 199 4.56 -2.28 -7.92
CA ILE A 199 4.76 -0.83 -7.89
C ILE A 199 4.05 -0.22 -9.09
N LEU A 200 3.15 0.73 -8.80
CA LEU A 200 2.54 1.58 -9.82
C LEU A 200 3.15 2.97 -9.79
N SER A 201 3.14 3.61 -10.94
CA SER A 201 3.25 5.06 -11.07
C SER A 201 1.86 5.63 -11.36
N TYR A 202 1.50 6.72 -10.70
CA TYR A 202 0.33 7.52 -11.06
C TYR A 202 0.45 8.95 -10.54
N GLN A 203 -0.39 9.83 -11.05
CA GLN A 203 -0.48 11.21 -10.61
C GLN A 203 -1.61 11.39 -9.62
N PHE A 204 -1.38 12.15 -8.56
CA PHE A 204 -2.42 12.52 -7.60
C PHE A 204 -2.07 13.86 -6.93
N GLY A 205 -3.02 14.79 -6.92
CA GLY A 205 -2.89 16.06 -6.19
C GLY A 205 -1.65 16.88 -6.59
N GLY A 206 -1.29 16.89 -7.88
CA GLY A 206 -0.10 17.60 -8.39
C GLY A 206 1.22 16.83 -8.30
N PHE A 207 1.23 15.63 -7.71
CA PHE A 207 2.43 14.83 -7.50
C PHE A 207 2.50 13.61 -8.41
N ASP A 208 3.72 13.21 -8.79
CA ASP A 208 3.99 11.90 -9.38
C ASP A 208 4.35 10.90 -8.26
N LEU A 209 3.49 9.90 -8.06
CA LEU A 209 3.61 8.90 -7.01
C LEU A 209 4.14 7.58 -7.57
N LEU A 210 5.07 6.96 -6.83
CA LEU A 210 5.32 5.52 -6.87
C LEU A 210 4.68 4.85 -5.65
N VAL A 211 3.81 3.88 -5.89
CA VAL A 211 3.05 3.20 -4.83
C VAL A 211 3.25 1.70 -4.89
N ARG A 212 3.88 1.16 -3.83
CA ARG A 212 4.01 -0.28 -3.61
C ARG A 212 2.79 -0.85 -2.91
N PHE A 213 2.27 -1.96 -3.40
CA PHE A 213 1.22 -2.73 -2.73
C PHE A 213 1.39 -4.23 -2.98
N GLU A 214 0.71 -5.05 -2.18
CA GLU A 214 0.66 -6.49 -2.35
C GLU A 214 -0.56 -6.90 -3.17
N GLY A 215 -0.37 -7.81 -4.13
CA GLY A 215 -1.47 -8.46 -4.85
C GLY A 215 -1.67 -9.88 -4.36
N ASP A 216 -2.90 -10.22 -3.97
CA ASP A 216 -3.22 -11.55 -3.40
C ASP A 216 -3.24 -12.67 -4.46
N GLY A 217 -3.38 -12.31 -5.74
CA GLY A 217 -3.32 -13.24 -6.86
C GLY A 217 -3.74 -12.62 -8.19
N TYR A 218 -3.89 -13.44 -9.21
CA TYR A 218 -4.45 -13.02 -10.50
C TYR A 218 -5.48 -13.98 -11.10
N LEU A 219 -6.41 -13.43 -11.88
CA LEU A 219 -7.41 -14.16 -12.66
C LEU A 219 -6.85 -14.49 -14.06
N PRO A 220 -6.79 -15.77 -14.47
CA PRO A 220 -6.21 -16.14 -15.76
C PRO A 220 -7.02 -15.66 -16.98
N GLU A 221 -8.35 -15.64 -16.91
CA GLU A 221 -9.22 -15.24 -18.03
C GLU A 221 -9.05 -13.76 -18.43
N ALA A 222 -8.58 -12.91 -17.51
CA ALA A 222 -8.26 -11.52 -17.78
C ALA A 222 -6.89 -11.33 -18.45
N SER A 223 -6.00 -12.34 -18.38
CA SER A 223 -4.65 -12.28 -18.97
C SER A 223 -4.57 -12.74 -20.44
N GLU A 224 -5.50 -13.57 -20.91
CA GLU A 224 -5.47 -14.12 -22.28
C GLU A 224 -5.80 -13.08 -23.37
N LYS A 225 -6.37 -11.92 -23.00
CA LYS A 225 -6.69 -10.82 -23.95
C LYS A 225 -5.52 -9.85 -24.19
N SER A 226 -4.40 -10.02 -23.50
CA SER A 226 -3.18 -9.22 -23.70
C SER A 226 -2.04 -10.13 -24.11
N SER A 227 -1.60 -10.03 -25.38
CA SER A 227 -0.40 -10.72 -25.86
C SER A 227 0.83 -10.23 -25.08
N VAL A 228 1.41 -11.09 -24.23
CA VAL A 228 2.64 -10.76 -23.47
C VAL A 228 3.86 -11.47 -24.08
N ARG A 229 4.96 -10.73 -24.15
CA ARG A 229 6.29 -11.21 -24.57
C ARG A 229 6.87 -12.06 -23.44
N SER A 230 7.11 -13.34 -23.72
CA SER A 230 7.84 -14.24 -22.84
C SER A 230 9.33 -13.86 -22.83
N PHE A 231 9.90 -13.68 -21.65
CA PHE A 231 11.35 -13.65 -21.47
C PHE A 231 11.81 -15.07 -21.21
N LYS A 232 12.66 -15.62 -22.08
CA LYS A 232 13.26 -16.95 -21.89
C LYS A 232 14.33 -16.86 -20.80
N GLY A 233 14.02 -17.36 -19.61
CA GLY A 233 14.99 -17.69 -18.58
C GLY A 233 15.48 -19.14 -18.74
N ASP A 234 16.79 -19.33 -18.64
CA ASP A 234 17.44 -20.65 -18.72
C ASP A 234 17.15 -21.46 -17.44
N ASP A 235 16.87 -22.74 -17.63
CA ASP A 235 16.41 -23.69 -16.62
C ASP A 235 17.61 -24.27 -15.86
N LEU A 236 17.61 -24.21 -14.52
CA LEU A 236 18.33 -25.12 -13.60
C LEU A 236 18.18 -24.66 -12.13
N ASP A 237 17.36 -25.37 -11.36
CA ASP A 237 17.85 -26.21 -10.25
C ASP A 237 16.67 -26.88 -9.50
N GLN A 238 16.59 -28.21 -9.65
CA GLN A 238 15.73 -29.07 -8.85
C GLN A 238 16.47 -29.49 -7.57
N ILE A 239 15.94 -29.15 -6.39
CA ILE A 239 16.23 -29.91 -5.16
C ILE A 239 14.92 -30.14 -4.39
N GLN A 240 14.81 -31.37 -3.90
CA GLN A 240 13.68 -32.04 -3.29
C GLN A 240 13.16 -31.41 -2.00
N ASP A 241 11.85 -31.58 -1.86
CA ASP A 241 10.98 -31.30 -0.73
C ASP A 241 11.25 -32.26 0.44
N LEU A 242 11.42 -31.74 1.66
CA LEU A 242 11.15 -32.45 2.90
C LEU A 242 10.68 -31.45 3.96
N GLY A 243 9.53 -31.75 4.55
CA GLY A 243 8.89 -30.96 5.60
C GLY A 243 9.84 -30.64 6.75
N VAL A 244 10.12 -29.36 6.92
CA VAL A 244 10.79 -28.78 8.08
C VAL A 244 10.00 -27.53 8.44
N SER A 245 9.67 -27.38 9.73
CA SER A 245 9.11 -26.15 10.28
C SER A 245 9.85 -24.95 9.69
N GLU A 246 9.13 -24.05 9.04
CA GLU A 246 9.76 -22.95 8.30
C GLU A 246 10.64 -22.13 9.25
N PRO A 247 11.95 -21.98 8.97
CA PRO A 247 12.80 -21.17 9.81
C PRO A 247 12.37 -19.70 9.72
N PRO A 248 12.54 -18.91 10.79
CA PRO A 248 12.28 -17.47 10.74
C PRO A 248 13.12 -16.83 9.63
N PRO A 249 12.66 -15.71 9.05
CA PRO A 249 13.42 -14.99 8.03
C PRO A 249 14.81 -14.66 8.59
N ASN A 250 15.86 -15.17 7.96
CA ASN A 250 17.21 -14.81 8.38
C ASN A 250 17.56 -13.46 7.75
N THR A 251 17.68 -12.46 8.61
CA THR A 251 17.83 -11.04 8.26
C THR A 251 19.28 -10.61 8.08
N THR A 252 20.22 -11.55 8.20
CA THR A 252 21.66 -11.31 8.05
C THR A 252 22.10 -11.53 6.61
N GLY A 253 22.54 -10.45 5.94
CA GLY A 253 23.06 -10.52 4.56
C GLY A 253 22.70 -9.32 3.70
N GLN A 254 23.21 -9.32 2.46
CA GLN A 254 22.78 -8.41 1.39
C GLN A 254 21.55 -8.97 0.70
N LEU A 255 20.74 -8.09 0.09
CA LEU A 255 19.60 -8.50 -0.72
C LEU A 255 20.06 -9.32 -1.93
N VAL A 256 19.58 -10.55 -2.03
CA VAL A 256 19.80 -11.44 -3.17
C VAL A 256 18.66 -11.26 -4.17
N VAL A 257 19.02 -11.01 -5.43
CA VAL A 257 18.06 -10.84 -6.52
C VAL A 257 18.21 -11.99 -7.51
N SER A 258 17.11 -12.67 -7.82
CA SER A 258 17.04 -13.66 -8.90
C SER A 258 15.98 -13.27 -9.93
N GLU A 259 16.05 -13.86 -11.11
CA GLU A 259 15.06 -13.69 -12.18
C GLU A 259 14.08 -14.85 -12.21
N GLY A 260 12.83 -14.56 -12.55
CA GLY A 260 11.76 -15.56 -12.61
C GLY A 260 10.37 -14.93 -12.57
N GLY A 261 9.35 -15.73 -12.90
CA GLY A 261 7.98 -15.26 -13.06
C GLY A 261 7.75 -14.43 -14.32
N GLU A 262 6.51 -13.98 -14.48
CA GLU A 262 6.06 -13.20 -15.62
C GLU A 262 5.28 -11.96 -15.17
N VAL A 263 5.38 -10.89 -15.96
CA VAL A 263 4.59 -9.67 -15.73
C VAL A 263 3.13 -9.95 -16.02
N ILE A 264 2.33 -10.00 -14.96
CA ILE A 264 0.88 -10.11 -15.06
C ILE A 264 0.24 -8.73 -15.25
N PRO A 265 -0.73 -8.58 -16.20
CA PRO A 265 -1.47 -7.33 -16.38
C PRO A 265 -2.14 -6.85 -15.09
N GLN A 266 -2.09 -5.54 -14.85
CA GLN A 266 -2.69 -4.93 -13.66
C GLN A 266 -4.20 -5.23 -13.57
N THR A 267 -4.89 -5.28 -14.71
CA THR A 267 -6.33 -5.58 -14.81
C THR A 267 -6.71 -7.01 -14.41
N SER A 268 -5.73 -7.90 -14.25
CA SER A 268 -5.96 -9.30 -13.86
C SER A 268 -5.72 -9.54 -12.37
N ILE A 269 -5.07 -8.60 -11.67
CA ILE A 269 -4.74 -8.73 -10.25
C ILE A 269 -6.02 -8.57 -9.42
N PHE A 270 -6.16 -9.35 -8.36
CA PHE A 270 -7.25 -9.22 -7.40
C PHE A 270 -6.77 -9.03 -5.96
N ASP A 271 -7.59 -8.37 -5.17
CA ASP A 271 -7.49 -8.33 -3.70
C ASP A 271 -8.53 -9.31 -3.15
N LEU A 272 -8.17 -10.02 -2.10
CA LEU A 272 -8.95 -11.10 -1.54
C LEU A 272 -9.28 -10.82 -0.08
N LYS A 273 -10.55 -11.03 0.29
CA LYS A 273 -10.98 -11.01 1.68
C LYS A 273 -11.85 -12.22 1.99
N THR A 274 -11.66 -12.77 3.18
CA THR A 274 -12.56 -13.77 3.75
C THR A 274 -13.45 -13.17 4.82
N ARG A 275 -14.70 -13.62 4.89
CA ARG A 275 -15.69 -13.15 5.88
C ARG A 275 -16.58 -14.29 6.35
N SER A 276 -17.09 -14.18 7.57
CA SER A 276 -18.12 -15.11 8.03
C SER A 276 -19.41 -14.90 7.22
N ALA A 277 -20.08 -15.98 6.82
CA ALA A 277 -21.40 -15.89 6.19
C ALA A 277 -22.44 -15.11 7.03
N ARG A 278 -22.22 -15.00 8.36
CA ARG A 278 -23.06 -14.21 9.26
C ARG A 278 -23.00 -12.70 9.00
N THR A 279 -21.92 -12.21 8.39
CA THR A 279 -21.70 -10.79 8.14
C THR A 279 -22.07 -10.37 6.72
N ARG A 280 -22.77 -11.21 5.93
CA ARG A 280 -23.17 -10.89 4.54
C ARG A 280 -23.98 -9.61 4.38
N HIS A 281 -24.68 -9.18 5.42
CA HIS A 281 -25.47 -7.95 5.43
C HIS A 281 -24.60 -6.68 5.59
N LYS A 282 -23.30 -6.82 5.87
CA LYS A 282 -22.37 -5.69 6.01
C LYS A 282 -21.71 -5.37 4.69
N ASP A 283 -21.39 -4.09 4.49
CA ASP A 283 -20.67 -3.62 3.31
C ASP A 283 -19.16 -3.85 3.44
N HIS A 284 -18.72 -5.08 3.09
CA HIS A 284 -17.29 -5.41 3.10
C HIS A 284 -16.51 -4.76 1.96
N LEU A 285 -17.17 -4.39 0.86
CA LEU A 285 -16.49 -3.74 -0.26
C LEU A 285 -16.17 -2.29 0.11
N GLY A 286 -17.14 -1.54 0.63
CA GLY A 286 -16.96 -0.15 1.07
C GLY A 286 -15.83 0.04 2.07
N GLU A 287 -15.64 -0.91 3.00
CA GLU A 287 -14.50 -0.94 3.94
C GLU A 287 -13.14 -1.02 3.23
N GLN A 288 -13.08 -1.62 2.03
CA GLN A 288 -11.85 -1.82 1.26
C GLN A 288 -11.64 -0.80 0.14
N LEU A 289 -12.68 -0.08 -0.31
CA LEU A 289 -12.58 0.90 -1.41
C LEU A 289 -11.42 1.90 -1.27
N PRO A 290 -11.11 2.48 -0.09
CA PRO A 290 -9.95 3.37 0.05
C PRO A 290 -8.61 2.68 -0.26
N ARG A 291 -8.44 1.43 0.16
CA ARG A 291 -7.23 0.63 -0.13
C ARG A 291 -7.16 0.26 -1.61
N LEU A 292 -8.30 -0.13 -2.20
CA LEU A 292 -8.40 -0.52 -3.60
C LEU A 292 -8.21 0.66 -4.56
N TRP A 293 -8.63 1.86 -4.14
CA TRP A 293 -8.32 3.12 -4.80
C TRP A 293 -6.82 3.39 -4.78
N ILE A 294 -6.12 3.25 -3.65
CA ILE A 294 -4.66 3.48 -3.59
C ILE A 294 -3.90 2.48 -4.49
N SER A 295 -4.30 1.21 -4.48
CA SER A 295 -3.64 0.15 -5.25
C SER A 295 -4.11 0.04 -6.70
N GLN A 296 -5.14 0.80 -7.09
CA GLN A 296 -5.76 0.77 -8.42
C GLN A 296 -6.06 -0.67 -8.86
N MET A 297 -6.61 -1.46 -7.94
CA MET A 297 -6.99 -2.85 -8.18
C MET A 297 -8.47 -2.91 -8.53
N THR A 298 -8.78 -3.51 -9.68
CA THR A 298 -10.15 -3.53 -10.21
C THR A 298 -10.87 -4.84 -9.96
N ASN A 299 -10.22 -5.87 -9.43
CA ASN A 299 -10.88 -7.12 -9.08
C ASN A 299 -10.86 -7.32 -7.56
N PHE A 300 -12.03 -7.56 -6.98
CA PHE A 300 -12.19 -7.86 -5.58
C PHE A 300 -12.84 -9.23 -5.40
N LEU A 301 -12.16 -10.11 -4.68
CA LEU A 301 -12.60 -11.46 -4.37
C LEU A 301 -13.04 -11.53 -2.91
N LEU A 302 -14.33 -11.78 -2.69
CA LEU A 302 -14.91 -11.91 -1.36
C LEU A 302 -15.42 -13.34 -1.15
N ALA A 303 -14.76 -14.07 -0.26
CA ALA A 303 -15.10 -15.45 0.05
C ALA A 303 -15.79 -15.56 1.42
N TYR A 304 -17.06 -15.93 1.43
CA TYR A 304 -17.79 -16.18 2.66
C TYR A 304 -17.62 -17.63 3.14
N HIS A 305 -17.55 -17.80 4.46
CA HIS A 305 -17.43 -19.13 5.07
C HIS A 305 -18.36 -19.37 6.25
N GLU A 306 -18.69 -20.64 6.46
CA GLU A 306 -19.34 -21.14 7.66
C GLU A 306 -18.34 -21.96 8.50
N ARG A 307 -17.71 -21.30 9.48
CA ARG A 307 -16.69 -21.90 10.35
C ARG A 307 -15.55 -22.58 9.54
N GLY A 308 -15.06 -21.92 8.49
CA GLY A 308 -14.01 -22.43 7.59
C GLY A 308 -14.49 -23.30 6.43
N LEU A 309 -15.80 -23.60 6.33
CA LEU A 309 -16.36 -24.23 5.14
C LEU A 309 -16.64 -23.15 4.08
N PHE A 310 -15.93 -23.23 2.96
CA PHE A 310 -16.14 -22.39 1.79
C PHE A 310 -16.89 -23.18 0.73
N GLN A 311 -17.91 -22.57 0.14
CA GLN A 311 -18.66 -23.11 -0.99
C GLN A 311 -18.47 -22.19 -2.18
N GLU A 312 -18.44 -22.76 -3.38
CA GLU A 312 -18.26 -22.01 -4.63
C GLU A 312 -19.29 -20.88 -4.81
N LYS A 313 -20.57 -21.16 -4.52
CA LYS A 313 -21.67 -20.17 -4.55
C LYS A 313 -21.51 -19.00 -3.56
N ASP A 314 -20.58 -19.12 -2.61
CA ASP A 314 -20.32 -18.15 -1.54
C ASP A 314 -19.01 -17.36 -1.80
N ILE A 315 -18.37 -17.56 -2.95
CA ILE A 315 -17.19 -16.85 -3.42
C ILE A 315 -17.63 -15.89 -4.53
N GLU A 316 -17.50 -14.59 -4.26
CA GLU A 316 -17.86 -13.53 -5.19
C GLU A 316 -16.58 -12.94 -5.78
N ILE A 317 -16.49 -12.87 -7.11
CA ILE A 317 -15.45 -12.14 -7.84
C ILE A 317 -16.13 -10.98 -8.54
N LYS A 318 -15.78 -9.75 -8.18
CA LYS A 318 -16.38 -8.53 -8.72
C LYS A 318 -15.32 -7.69 -9.41
N ASN A 319 -15.64 -7.20 -10.59
CA ASN A 319 -14.94 -6.04 -11.13
C ASN A 319 -15.51 -4.79 -10.45
N ILE A 320 -14.66 -4.07 -9.73
CA ILE A 320 -15.03 -2.95 -8.85
C ILE A 320 -14.51 -1.60 -9.36
N LYS A 321 -14.21 -1.52 -10.67
CA LYS A 321 -13.68 -0.29 -11.27
C LYS A 321 -14.63 0.90 -11.05
N SER A 322 -15.92 0.71 -11.33
CA SER A 322 -16.94 1.75 -11.13
C SER A 322 -17.10 2.13 -9.66
N ASP A 323 -17.02 1.17 -8.73
CA ASP A 323 -17.13 1.45 -7.30
C ASP A 323 -15.95 2.31 -6.79
N VAL A 324 -14.74 2.11 -7.33
CA VAL A 324 -13.56 2.91 -7.01
C VAL A 324 -13.66 4.32 -7.60
N GLU A 325 -14.18 4.46 -8.82
CA GLU A 325 -14.44 5.76 -9.47
C GLU A 325 -15.49 6.55 -8.68
N GLU A 326 -16.62 5.92 -8.31
CA GLU A 326 -17.66 6.53 -7.49
C GLU A 326 -17.14 6.90 -6.09
N TRP A 327 -16.32 6.04 -5.47
CA TRP A 327 -15.70 6.34 -4.19
C TRP A 327 -14.79 7.57 -4.28
N GLN A 328 -14.01 7.73 -5.35
CA GLN A 328 -13.18 8.92 -5.56
C GLN A 328 -14.05 10.19 -5.66
N ASP A 329 -15.15 10.13 -6.40
CA ASP A 329 -16.07 11.25 -6.56
C ASP A 329 -16.71 11.67 -5.23
N LEU A 330 -17.14 10.70 -4.43
CA LEU A 330 -17.79 10.97 -3.13
C LEU A 330 -16.80 11.44 -2.05
N ASN A 331 -15.49 11.24 -2.21
CA ASN A 331 -14.48 11.54 -1.18
C ASN A 331 -13.60 12.76 -1.51
N GLN A 332 -13.93 13.56 -2.53
CA GLN A 332 -13.15 14.73 -2.97
C GLN A 332 -12.67 15.66 -1.84
N PRO A 333 -13.50 16.07 -0.85
CA PRO A 333 -13.02 16.92 0.25
C PRO A 333 -11.89 16.27 1.07
N SER A 334 -11.93 14.94 1.24
CA SER A 334 -10.88 14.21 1.95
C SER A 334 -9.63 13.99 1.09
N LEU A 335 -9.81 13.82 -0.22
CA LEU A 335 -8.70 13.69 -1.17
C LEU A 335 -7.93 15.02 -1.31
N ASN A 336 -8.62 16.16 -1.30
CA ASN A 336 -7.98 17.48 -1.25
C ASN A 336 -7.18 17.67 0.04
N ARG A 337 -7.71 17.25 1.20
CA ARG A 337 -6.95 17.25 2.46
C ARG A 337 -5.70 16.37 2.38
N LEU A 338 -5.80 15.21 1.72
CA LEU A 338 -4.63 14.33 1.52
C LEU A 338 -3.57 15.00 0.64
N ALA A 339 -3.97 15.65 -0.45
CA ALA A 339 -3.05 16.40 -1.31
C ALA A 339 -2.37 17.53 -0.53
N ALA A 340 -3.14 18.34 0.22
CA ALA A 340 -2.59 19.37 1.10
C ALA A 340 -1.62 18.81 2.15
N LEU A 341 -1.94 17.65 2.73
CA LEU A 341 -1.07 16.97 3.69
C LEU A 341 0.25 16.52 3.05
N PHE A 342 0.22 16.01 1.81
CA PHE A 342 1.43 15.70 1.07
C PHE A 342 2.30 16.94 0.85
N HIS A 343 1.71 18.09 0.46
CA HIS A 343 2.45 19.35 0.34
C HIS A 343 3.17 19.71 1.63
N ARG A 344 2.44 19.72 2.76
CA ARG A 344 3.03 20.04 4.07
C ARG A 344 4.20 19.12 4.40
N ILE A 345 4.02 17.81 4.23
CA ILE A 345 5.08 16.82 4.51
C ILE A 345 6.31 17.06 3.61
N LEU A 346 6.11 17.33 2.32
CA LEU A 346 7.19 17.58 1.38
C LEU A 346 7.95 18.86 1.71
N ASP A 347 7.25 19.93 2.08
CA ASP A 347 7.86 21.19 2.50
C ASP A 347 8.68 21.01 3.79
N SER A 348 8.14 20.32 4.79
CA SER A 348 8.89 20.00 6.01
C SER A 348 10.14 19.16 5.68
N ALA A 349 10.02 18.16 4.80
CA ALA A 349 11.15 17.32 4.40
C ALA A 349 12.22 18.09 3.62
N ARG A 350 11.82 19.04 2.77
CA ARG A 350 12.73 19.94 2.03
C ARG A 350 13.43 20.94 2.95
N ALA A 351 12.74 21.43 3.97
CA ALA A 351 13.29 22.34 4.97
C ALA A 351 14.18 21.64 6.02
N SER A 352 14.06 20.32 6.18
CA SER A 352 14.90 19.54 7.08
C SER A 352 16.35 19.51 6.60
N LYS A 353 17.30 19.60 7.55
CA LYS A 353 18.75 19.65 7.26
C LYS A 353 19.28 18.37 6.63
N ASP A 354 18.77 17.22 7.04
CA ASP A 354 19.19 15.89 6.59
C ASP A 354 18.12 15.20 5.73
N GLY A 355 16.99 15.87 5.49
CA GLY A 355 15.86 15.32 4.74
C GLY A 355 15.13 14.18 5.46
N LYS A 356 15.35 13.98 6.76
CA LYS A 356 14.79 12.88 7.54
C LYS A 356 13.83 13.37 8.62
N LEU A 357 12.63 12.81 8.63
CA LEU A 357 11.59 13.14 9.60
C LEU A 357 10.83 11.88 10.01
N GLU A 358 9.94 12.03 10.98
CA GLU A 358 8.97 11.03 11.37
C GLU A 358 7.59 11.66 11.53
N ILE A 359 6.60 11.07 10.86
CA ILE A 359 5.19 11.40 11.03
C ILE A 359 4.61 10.50 12.11
N VAL A 360 3.88 11.09 13.06
CA VAL A 360 3.27 10.39 14.18
C VAL A 360 1.81 10.80 14.33
N TRP A 361 0.93 9.81 14.32
CA TRP A 361 -0.46 9.96 14.74
C TRP A 361 -0.69 9.13 16.00
N SER A 362 -1.02 9.80 17.11
CA SER A 362 -1.17 9.18 18.43
C SER A 362 -2.61 8.83 18.79
N GLY A 363 -3.54 8.93 17.84
CA GLY A 363 -4.94 8.58 18.04
C GLY A 363 -5.86 9.78 18.37
N TYR A 364 -5.28 10.94 18.63
CA TYR A 364 -5.99 12.14 19.05
C TYR A 364 -5.18 13.40 18.74
N GLY A 365 -5.84 14.56 18.75
CA GLY A 365 -5.19 15.86 18.54
C GLY A 365 -4.75 16.08 17.09
N SER A 366 -3.51 16.50 16.92
CA SER A 366 -2.89 16.80 15.61
C SER A 366 -1.94 15.69 15.18
N LEU A 367 -1.77 15.54 13.87
CA LEU A 367 -0.66 14.77 13.31
C LEU A 367 0.64 15.54 13.56
N GLU A 368 1.66 14.87 14.08
CA GLU A 368 2.94 15.49 14.43
C GLU A 368 4.01 15.09 13.42
N ILE A 369 4.72 16.07 12.88
CA ILE A 369 5.98 15.87 12.17
C ILE A 369 7.10 16.11 13.18
N ARG A 370 8.00 15.14 13.31
CA ARG A 370 9.07 15.12 14.32
C ARG A 370 10.42 14.90 13.66
N GLN A 371 11.48 15.29 14.38
CA GLN A 371 12.84 14.89 14.05
C GLN A 371 12.95 13.38 14.12
N GLN A 372 13.61 12.79 13.14
CA GLN A 372 13.90 11.37 13.14
C GLN A 372 15.07 11.08 14.10
N LEU A 373 14.93 10.07 14.94
CA LEU A 373 15.99 9.62 15.84
C LEU A 373 16.87 8.54 15.18
N PRO A 374 18.15 8.39 15.59
CA PRO A 374 19.08 7.46 14.95
C PRO A 374 18.69 5.97 14.98
N ASP A 375 17.78 5.56 15.86
CA ASP A 375 17.24 4.19 15.93
C ASP A 375 16.33 3.87 14.73
N ALA A 376 15.98 4.86 13.91
CA ALA A 376 15.21 4.69 12.69
C ALA A 376 15.92 3.76 11.66
N GLY A 377 17.25 3.84 11.60
CA GLY A 377 18.03 3.17 10.56
C GLY A 377 17.98 3.90 9.21
N GLU A 378 18.43 3.23 8.16
CA GLU A 378 18.47 3.75 6.79
C GLU A 378 17.55 2.92 5.89
N ALA A 379 16.62 3.53 5.16
CA ALA A 379 15.69 2.76 4.32
C ALA A 379 16.39 1.94 3.21
N LEU A 380 17.62 2.34 2.85
CA LEU A 380 18.44 1.79 1.77
C LEU A 380 19.90 1.64 2.21
N SER A 381 20.58 0.64 1.65
CA SER A 381 22.05 0.60 1.73
C SER A 381 22.66 1.78 0.99
N ALA A 382 23.84 2.23 1.43
CA ALA A 382 24.51 3.38 0.82
C ALA A 382 24.76 3.23 -0.69
N SER A 383 25.06 2.00 -1.14
CA SER A 383 25.25 1.70 -2.56
C SER A 383 23.95 1.87 -3.36
N VAL A 384 22.84 1.28 -2.88
CA VAL A 384 21.55 1.40 -3.56
C VAL A 384 21.01 2.83 -3.51
N LYS A 385 21.17 3.52 -2.38
CA LYS A 385 20.80 4.94 -2.25
C LYS A 385 21.48 5.80 -3.32
N LYS A 386 22.78 5.60 -3.54
CA LYS A 386 23.53 6.32 -4.58
C LYS A 386 23.05 5.99 -6.00
N GLN A 387 22.77 4.72 -6.28
CA GLN A 387 22.24 4.31 -7.58
C GLN A 387 20.84 4.89 -7.82
N TRP A 388 20.00 4.88 -6.79
CA TRP A 388 18.65 5.42 -6.83
C TRP A 388 18.65 6.93 -7.03
N GLU A 389 19.49 7.67 -6.30
CA GLU A 389 19.65 9.10 -6.49
C GLU A 389 20.12 9.46 -7.90
N ALA A 390 21.05 8.69 -8.48
CA ALA A 390 21.47 8.86 -9.86
C ALA A 390 20.34 8.54 -10.87
N TRP A 391 19.56 7.49 -10.62
CA TRP A 391 18.41 7.14 -11.45
C TRP A 391 17.36 8.25 -11.41
N LEU A 392 17.02 8.76 -10.22
CA LEU A 392 16.10 9.90 -10.06
C LEU A 392 16.61 11.17 -10.76
N GLY A 393 17.90 11.49 -10.58
CA GLY A 393 18.51 12.70 -11.15
C GLY A 393 18.63 12.67 -12.68
N ALA A 394 18.78 11.49 -13.29
CA ALA A 394 18.83 11.35 -14.75
C ALA A 394 17.45 11.51 -15.43
N GLY A 395 16.36 11.48 -14.65
CA GLY A 395 15.00 11.71 -15.14
C GLY A 395 14.54 13.15 -15.09
N VAL A 396 15.32 14.03 -14.47
CA VAL A 396 15.02 15.47 -14.39
C VAL A 396 15.68 16.14 -15.59
N ASN A 397 14.91 16.39 -16.66
CA ASN A 397 15.30 17.43 -17.62
C ASN A 397 15.22 18.78 -16.88
N GLU A 398 16.07 19.76 -17.22
CA GLU A 398 16.08 21.11 -16.59
C GLU A 398 14.72 21.85 -16.60
N ALA A 399 13.70 21.31 -17.27
CA ALA A 399 12.31 21.78 -17.25
C ALA A 399 11.44 21.22 -16.09
N ASP A 400 11.86 20.17 -15.38
CA ASP A 400 11.06 19.47 -14.34
C ASP A 400 11.45 19.86 -12.90
N ALA A 401 12.16 20.97 -12.70
CA ALA A 401 12.30 21.60 -11.38
C ALA A 401 10.95 22.14 -10.82
N GLY A 402 9.89 22.04 -11.63
CA GLY A 402 8.56 22.55 -11.40
C GLY A 402 7.66 21.72 -10.50
N ASP A 403 8.14 21.00 -9.47
CA ASP A 403 7.20 20.49 -8.44
C ASP A 403 6.51 21.68 -7.72
N SER A 404 7.24 22.79 -7.54
CA SER A 404 6.67 24.07 -7.08
C SER A 404 5.86 24.73 -8.19
N GLU A 405 6.36 24.78 -9.43
CA GLU A 405 5.65 25.41 -10.56
C GLU A 405 4.40 24.64 -10.99
N ARG A 406 4.35 23.31 -10.83
CA ARG A 406 3.20 22.45 -11.15
C ARG A 406 2.18 22.52 -10.03
N TRP A 407 2.62 22.65 -8.79
CA TRP A 407 1.74 23.05 -7.70
C TRP A 407 1.26 24.49 -7.86
N GLU A 408 2.12 25.41 -8.28
CA GLU A 408 1.77 26.81 -8.53
C GLU A 408 0.86 26.94 -9.74
N ASP A 409 1.03 26.16 -10.80
CA ASP A 409 0.13 26.02 -11.96
C ASP A 409 -1.17 25.34 -11.53
N PHE A 410 -1.07 24.25 -10.78
CA PHE A 410 -2.23 23.63 -10.13
C PHE A 410 -2.93 24.62 -9.19
N MET A 411 -2.23 25.59 -8.62
CA MET A 411 -2.76 26.65 -7.75
C MET A 411 -3.23 27.89 -8.53
N ALA A 412 -2.65 28.16 -9.70
CA ALA A 412 -2.95 29.28 -10.60
C ALA A 412 -4.18 28.98 -11.45
N THR A 413 -4.35 27.72 -11.87
CA THR A 413 -5.64 27.20 -12.35
C THR A 413 -6.77 27.31 -11.31
N LEU A 414 -6.45 27.61 -10.03
CA LEU A 414 -7.41 27.88 -8.94
C LEU A 414 -7.59 29.38 -8.68
N SER A 415 -6.82 30.24 -9.33
CA SER A 415 -6.93 31.70 -9.22
C SER A 415 -7.71 32.30 -10.39
N ASP A 416 -7.80 31.61 -11.53
CA ASP A 416 -8.51 32.08 -12.73
C ASP A 416 -10.04 31.81 -12.70
N SER A 417 -10.60 31.31 -11.60
CA SER A 417 -12.04 30.99 -11.51
C SER A 417 -12.90 32.02 -10.77
N ASP A 418 -12.38 33.21 -10.45
CA ASP A 418 -13.12 34.25 -9.70
C ASP A 418 -13.23 35.62 -10.40
N GLU A 419 -12.96 35.73 -11.70
CA GLU A 419 -13.28 36.97 -12.46
C GLU A 419 -13.79 36.68 -13.88
N GLN A 420 -15.08 36.34 -14.01
CA GLN A 420 -16.05 36.90 -14.97
C GLN A 420 -17.21 35.93 -15.24
N SER A 421 -18.33 36.14 -14.54
CA SER A 421 -19.65 35.94 -15.15
C SER A 421 -20.70 36.88 -14.57
N ASP A 422 -20.41 38.19 -14.55
CA ASP A 422 -21.48 39.19 -14.59
C ASP A 422 -22.04 39.25 -16.03
N TYR A 423 -22.87 38.26 -16.37
CA TYR A 423 -23.84 38.42 -17.45
C TYR A 423 -25.23 38.21 -16.86
N ALA A 424 -25.84 39.33 -16.51
CA ALA A 424 -27.26 39.46 -16.29
C ALA A 424 -28.03 38.98 -17.53
N ALA A 425 -28.51 37.74 -17.52
CA ALA A 425 -29.62 37.33 -18.36
C ALA A 425 -30.91 37.88 -17.75
N CYS A 426 -31.32 39.07 -18.21
CA CYS A 426 -32.66 39.58 -17.95
C CYS A 426 -33.65 38.80 -18.83
N ASP A 427 -34.45 37.93 -18.22
CA ASP A 427 -35.65 37.40 -18.86
C ASP A 427 -36.87 38.26 -18.49
N VAL A 428 -37.82 38.39 -19.41
CA VAL A 428 -38.79 39.49 -19.54
C VAL A 428 -39.98 39.40 -18.57
N GLU A 429 -39.86 38.63 -17.48
CA GLU A 429 -40.99 38.35 -16.58
C GLU A 429 -40.57 38.19 -15.10
N CYS A 430 -39.91 39.20 -14.53
CA CYS A 430 -39.94 39.37 -13.06
C CYS A 430 -39.65 40.83 -12.65
N GLY A 431 -40.72 41.56 -12.34
CA GLY A 431 -40.63 42.92 -11.80
C GLY A 431 -40.55 42.89 -10.27
N TYR A 432 -39.34 42.88 -9.71
CA TYR A 432 -39.04 43.58 -8.46
C TYR A 432 -37.52 43.67 -8.21
N CYS A 433 -36.96 44.87 -8.37
CA CYS A 433 -35.58 45.20 -8.03
C CYS A 433 -35.53 45.88 -6.65
N GLY A 434 -35.20 45.11 -5.60
CA GLY A 434 -34.96 45.62 -4.26
C GLY A 434 -33.47 45.77 -3.98
N LYS A 435 -33.00 47.02 -3.91
CA LYS A 435 -31.61 47.41 -3.62
C LYS A 435 -31.47 47.85 -2.16
N CYS A 436 -30.26 47.60 -1.63
CA CYS A 436 -29.53 48.36 -0.58
C CYS A 436 -29.92 48.19 0.89
N THR A 437 -29.05 47.55 1.69
CA THR A 437 -27.91 48.19 2.39
C THR A 437 -26.80 47.19 2.62
#